data_AF-A0A2B7Z6K9-F1
#
_entry.id   AF-A0A2B7Z6K9-F1
#
_cell.length_a   1.000
_cell.length_b   1.000
_cell.length_c   1.000
_cell.angle_alpha   90.00
_cell.angle_beta   90.00
_cell.angle_gamma   90.00
#
_symmetry.space_group_name_H-M   'P 1'
#
loop_
_entity.id
_entity.type
_entity.pdbx_description
1 polymer ?
#
loop_
_entity_poly.entity_id
_entity_poly.type
_entity_poly.pdbx_seq_one_letter_code
_entity_poly.pdbx_strand_id
1 'polypeptide(L)'
;MAQFPGDNRMPFLWQGSQLFDTLVEDDLVQVYPADAMESTGYSGTSPATHDSPGSVVCRPSPISQSPFNVELKPPRFDVQWRWWEDEASFILRAFTVEAIKRLVQFRLYHDDNLPRSILRSRDANAVTAFLNSLLPSNDGTIVAQLTHYDRVDKLLSLCRSKDSEARPWSWLPTTPFSDLGYETIARDVNEESYLQFKAVRFEDWVHYSLGYPTPSVEWFLVQHSQLSSYLIDYFNEFPDQAHKYVEVEKHLRLGNPFAHQAVLCCLKAKGIVESDGAPLSTHELMQFLTIPIQNSFTTQQNGLILMLKKLVVLKIRFNRIYHQGSDVNWDSHFEAESPLLDEIFEASSPRTLARSLTHSDDREFTGLCLRSFVTEDSKFHQLTANWDDLCTVTEECSLAYPDLVDYFKNCVQVSLSLRSTNFGLDPSLDMMTAVDALA
;
A
#
# COMPACT_ATOMS: atom_id res chain seq x y z
N MET A 1 -13.92 -54.61 50.92
CA MET A 1 -12.65 -53.96 51.32
C MET A 1 -12.33 -52.96 50.20
N ALA A 2 -12.83 -51.73 50.26
CA ALA A 2 -12.20 -50.54 50.90
C ALA A 2 -10.93 -50.11 50.11
N GLN A 3 -10.76 -48.94 49.46
CA GLN A 3 -11.38 -47.61 49.50
C GLN A 3 -11.25 -46.88 48.13
N PHE A 4 -12.20 -45.99 47.83
CA PHE A 4 -12.25 -44.91 46.81
C PHE A 4 -11.93 -43.55 47.50
N PRO A 5 -11.99 -42.33 46.88
CA PRO A 5 -12.12 -41.92 45.45
C PRO A 5 -11.24 -40.69 45.03
N GLY A 6 -11.33 -40.24 43.78
CA GLY A 6 -10.86 -38.90 43.37
C GLY A 6 -11.03 -38.55 41.89
N ASP A 7 -12.28 -38.35 41.46
CA ASP A 7 -12.70 -37.71 40.20
C ASP A 7 -12.01 -36.35 39.96
N ASN A 8 -11.66 -36.02 38.70
CA ASN A 8 -12.16 -34.76 38.13
C ASN A 8 -12.11 -34.70 36.60
N ARG A 9 -13.28 -34.34 36.07
CA ARG A 9 -13.66 -34.15 34.67
C ARG A 9 -13.11 -32.83 34.12
N MET A 10 -13.07 -32.74 32.78
CA MET A 10 -12.99 -31.50 32.00
C MET A 10 -13.94 -30.40 32.53
N PRO A 11 -13.56 -29.12 32.35
CA PRO A 11 -14.53 -28.06 32.18
C PRO A 11 -14.50 -27.52 30.74
N PHE A 12 -15.48 -27.94 29.95
CA PHE A 12 -16.14 -27.08 28.97
C PHE A 12 -17.04 -26.11 29.74
N LEU A 13 -16.77 -24.80 29.69
CA LEU A 13 -17.72 -23.76 30.09
C LEU A 13 -17.41 -22.48 29.31
N TRP A 14 -18.14 -22.26 28.21
CA TRP A 14 -18.65 -20.93 27.88
C TRP A 14 -20.07 -21.10 27.33
N GLN A 15 -21.02 -21.18 28.25
CA GLN A 15 -22.43 -20.96 27.96
C GLN A 15 -23.06 -20.31 29.18
N GLY A 16 -23.64 -19.13 29.01
CA GLY A 16 -24.35 -18.44 30.07
C GLY A 16 -24.43 -16.93 29.89
N SER A 17 -25.19 -16.49 28.89
CA SER A 17 -25.83 -15.18 28.92
C SER A 17 -26.65 -15.07 30.22
N GLN A 18 -26.30 -14.13 31.09
CA GLN A 18 -27.22 -13.65 32.12
C GLN A 18 -27.39 -12.15 31.95
N LEU A 19 -28.58 -11.83 31.43
CA LEU A 19 -29.28 -10.57 31.57
C LEU A 19 -29.23 -10.09 33.03
N PHE A 20 -28.80 -8.85 33.22
CA PHE A 20 -29.41 -7.98 34.22
C PHE A 20 -30.11 -6.85 33.48
N ASP A 21 -31.42 -7.01 33.33
CA ASP A 21 -32.34 -5.89 33.20
C ASP A 21 -32.35 -5.13 34.53
N THR A 22 -31.99 -3.86 34.51
CA THR A 22 -32.63 -2.85 35.37
C THR A 22 -32.63 -1.49 34.67
N LEU A 23 -33.84 -1.13 34.25
CA LEU A 23 -34.44 0.17 33.97
C LEU A 23 -33.58 1.44 34.03
N VAL A 24 -33.57 2.14 32.89
CA VAL A 24 -34.13 3.49 32.65
C VAL A 24 -34.01 4.50 33.80
N GLU A 25 -33.13 5.50 33.61
CA GLU A 25 -33.53 6.90 33.74
C GLU A 25 -33.03 7.68 32.52
N ASP A 26 -33.99 8.32 31.85
CA ASP A 26 -33.81 9.39 30.86
C ASP A 26 -32.89 10.47 31.43
N ASP A 27 -31.93 10.93 30.63
CA ASP A 27 -31.70 12.37 30.63
C ASP A 27 -31.36 12.89 29.24
N LEU A 28 -32.14 13.90 28.87
CA LEU A 28 -32.24 14.54 27.58
C LEU A 28 -31.02 15.42 27.35
N VAL A 29 -30.27 15.20 26.26
CA VAL A 29 -29.41 16.26 25.71
C VAL A 29 -29.96 16.70 24.37
N GLN A 30 -30.40 17.96 24.41
CA GLN A 30 -31.15 18.69 23.40
C GLN A 30 -30.42 18.77 22.06
N VAL A 31 -31.16 18.44 21.01
CA VAL A 31 -30.97 18.97 19.66
C VAL A 31 -31.53 20.40 19.64
N TYR A 32 -30.74 21.38 19.21
CA TYR A 32 -31.26 22.63 18.64
C TYR A 32 -30.54 22.98 17.33
N PRO A 33 -31.22 23.60 16.35
CA PRO A 33 -30.79 23.69 14.96
C PRO A 33 -30.37 25.10 14.51
N ALA A 34 -29.74 25.13 13.32
CA ALA A 34 -29.75 26.14 12.25
C ALA A 34 -29.30 27.61 12.50
N ASP A 35 -28.44 28.06 11.57
CA ASP A 35 -28.39 29.37 10.93
C ASP A 35 -28.60 30.65 11.76
N ALA A 36 -27.53 31.45 11.87
CA ALA A 36 -27.53 32.90 11.65
C ALA A 36 -26.14 33.49 11.96
N MET A 37 -25.41 33.97 10.95
CA MET A 37 -24.75 35.29 11.01
C MET A 37 -24.19 35.67 9.64
N GLU A 38 -24.97 36.48 8.94
CA GLU A 38 -24.51 37.36 7.87
C GLU A 38 -23.61 38.48 8.42
N SER A 39 -22.63 38.85 7.58
CA SER A 39 -22.22 40.22 7.26
C SER A 39 -21.98 41.21 8.41
N THR A 40 -20.70 41.42 8.74
CA THR A 40 -20.23 42.74 9.21
C THR A 40 -19.30 43.33 8.16
N GLY A 41 -19.87 44.23 7.35
CA GLY A 41 -19.12 45.12 6.49
C GLY A 41 -18.34 46.15 7.31
N TYR A 42 -17.09 46.37 6.92
CA TYR A 42 -16.36 47.58 7.27
C TYR A 42 -16.14 48.37 5.98
N SER A 43 -16.88 49.48 5.86
CA SER A 43 -16.62 50.55 4.91
C SER A 43 -15.30 51.24 5.26
N GLY A 44 -14.34 51.18 4.34
CA GLY A 44 -13.13 52.00 4.35
C GLY A 44 -13.09 52.84 3.07
N THR A 45 -13.35 54.13 3.21
CA THR A 45 -13.40 55.15 2.17
C THR A 45 -12.06 55.29 1.43
N SER A 46 -12.10 55.26 0.10
CA SER A 46 -10.97 55.57 -0.80
C SER A 46 -10.48 57.02 -0.66
N PRO A 47 -9.20 57.28 -0.98
CA PRO A 47 -8.80 58.49 -1.67
C PRO A 47 -8.44 58.18 -3.12
N ALA A 48 -9.07 58.90 -4.05
CA ALA A 48 -8.73 58.91 -5.47
C ALA A 48 -7.45 59.72 -5.72
N THR A 49 -6.57 59.22 -6.59
CA THR A 49 -5.99 59.85 -7.81
C THR A 49 -4.60 59.29 -8.12
N HIS A 50 -4.47 58.55 -9.22
CA HIS A 50 -3.74 58.96 -10.42
C HIS A 50 -3.70 57.80 -11.44
N ASP A 51 -4.27 58.06 -12.60
CA ASP A 51 -4.21 57.23 -13.80
C ASP A 51 -2.77 57.02 -14.27
N SER A 52 -2.44 55.78 -14.62
CA SER A 52 -1.38 55.47 -15.58
C SER A 52 -1.78 54.21 -16.36
N PRO A 53 -1.78 54.23 -17.71
CA PRO A 53 -2.33 53.15 -18.52
C PRO A 53 -1.25 52.11 -18.83
N GLY A 54 -1.54 50.83 -18.56
CA GLY A 54 -0.74 49.72 -19.06
C GLY A 54 -0.35 48.69 -18.01
N SER A 55 -1.31 47.88 -17.59
CA SER A 55 -1.07 46.46 -17.31
C SER A 55 -2.43 45.79 -17.16
N VAL A 56 -2.86 45.04 -18.18
CA VAL A 56 -3.96 44.09 -18.01
C VAL A 56 -3.37 42.97 -17.16
N VAL A 57 -3.43 43.14 -15.84
CA VAL A 57 -3.25 42.04 -14.91
C VAL A 57 -4.49 41.16 -15.12
N CYS A 58 -4.36 40.13 -15.95
CA CYS A 58 -5.30 39.01 -15.94
C CYS A 58 -5.31 38.48 -14.51
N ARG A 59 -6.39 38.79 -13.78
CA ARG A 59 -6.78 38.02 -12.61
C ARG A 59 -6.82 36.55 -13.08
N PRO A 60 -6.23 35.59 -12.32
CA PRO A 60 -6.52 34.19 -12.58
C PRO A 60 -8.03 34.04 -12.47
N SER A 61 -8.68 33.69 -13.58
CA SER A 61 -10.07 33.27 -13.53
C SER A 61 -10.18 32.14 -12.49
N PRO A 62 -11.27 32.07 -11.71
CA PRO A 62 -11.48 30.93 -10.85
C PRO A 62 -11.46 29.67 -11.72
N ILE A 63 -10.60 28.72 -11.36
CA ILE A 63 -10.45 27.43 -12.03
C ILE A 63 -11.84 26.79 -12.13
N SER A 64 -12.22 26.34 -13.33
CA SER A 64 -13.53 25.71 -13.54
C SER A 64 -13.69 24.47 -12.65
N GLN A 65 -14.94 24.16 -12.28
CA GLN A 65 -15.24 22.95 -11.52
C GLN A 65 -14.85 21.70 -12.34
N SER A 66 -14.03 20.83 -11.74
CA SER A 66 -13.58 19.58 -12.35
C SER A 66 -14.76 18.65 -12.71
N PRO A 67 -14.85 18.15 -13.95
CA PRO A 67 -15.80 17.09 -14.31
C PRO A 67 -15.36 15.72 -13.80
N PHE A 68 -14.07 15.53 -13.49
CA PHE A 68 -13.58 14.35 -12.80
C PHE A 68 -13.76 14.53 -11.29
N ASN A 69 -14.93 14.10 -10.79
CA ASN A 69 -15.26 14.12 -9.37
C ASN A 69 -14.51 13.00 -8.65
N VAL A 70 -13.64 13.39 -7.73
CA VAL A 70 -12.79 12.44 -7.02
C VAL A 70 -13.37 12.14 -5.65
N GLU A 71 -13.58 10.86 -5.36
CA GLU A 71 -14.03 10.40 -4.05
C GLU A 71 -12.84 10.35 -3.10
N LEU A 72 -12.76 11.32 -2.18
CA LEU A 72 -11.69 11.39 -1.15
C LEU A 72 -11.93 10.46 0.04
N LYS A 73 -13.13 9.86 0.11
CA LYS A 73 -13.40 8.88 1.16
C LYS A 73 -12.60 7.60 0.85
N PRO A 74 -12.00 6.94 1.85
CA PRO A 74 -11.35 5.65 1.65
C PRO A 74 -12.31 4.57 1.13
N PRO A 75 -11.79 3.56 0.40
CA PRO A 75 -12.59 2.43 -0.06
C PRO A 75 -13.26 1.74 1.11
N ARG A 76 -14.51 1.32 0.90
CA ARG A 76 -15.21 0.52 1.90
C ARG A 76 -14.49 -0.82 2.02
N PHE A 77 -14.24 -1.22 3.27
CA PHE A 77 -13.74 -2.54 3.61
C PHE A 77 -14.65 -3.12 4.69
N ASP A 78 -15.70 -3.81 4.25
CA ASP A 78 -16.76 -4.31 5.11
C ASP A 78 -16.35 -5.66 5.74
N VAL A 79 -15.50 -5.58 6.77
CA VAL A 79 -15.18 -6.72 7.64
C VAL A 79 -16.00 -6.66 8.92
N GLN A 80 -16.45 -7.82 9.40
CA GLN A 80 -17.20 -7.90 10.67
C GLN A 80 -16.34 -7.50 11.87
N TRP A 81 -15.03 -7.73 11.79
CA TRP A 81 -14.09 -7.45 12.87
C TRP A 81 -12.70 -7.10 12.31
N ARG A 82 -12.16 -5.97 12.75
CA ARG A 82 -10.80 -5.50 12.41
C ARG A 82 -9.77 -6.07 13.39
N TRP A 83 -9.55 -7.38 13.29
CA TRP A 83 -8.67 -8.14 14.19
C TRP A 83 -7.26 -7.53 14.34
N TRP A 84 -6.75 -6.86 13.31
CA TRP A 84 -5.44 -6.21 13.33
C TRP A 84 -5.38 -5.00 14.26
N GLU A 85 -6.48 -4.29 14.52
CA GLU A 85 -6.48 -3.14 15.46
C GLU A 85 -6.29 -3.62 16.92
N ASP A 86 -6.90 -4.75 17.27
CA ASP A 86 -6.75 -5.37 18.59
C ASP A 86 -5.33 -5.90 18.79
N GLU A 87 -4.79 -6.61 17.80
CA GLU A 87 -3.42 -7.09 17.83
C GLU A 87 -2.39 -5.95 17.81
N ALA A 88 -2.67 -4.83 17.13
CA ALA A 88 -1.79 -3.67 17.12
C ALA A 88 -1.57 -3.12 18.54
N SER A 89 -2.65 -3.02 19.33
CA SER A 89 -2.58 -2.61 20.73
C SER A 89 -1.72 -3.57 21.57
N PHE A 90 -1.81 -4.87 21.31
CA PHE A 90 -1.01 -5.90 21.98
C PHE A 90 0.49 -5.80 21.59
N ILE A 91 0.78 -5.62 20.29
CA ILE A 91 2.14 -5.42 19.77
C ILE A 91 2.83 -4.22 20.46
N LEU A 92 2.14 -3.08 20.53
CA LEU A 92 2.68 -1.86 21.15
C LEU A 92 3.05 -2.04 22.63
N ARG A 93 2.35 -2.92 23.35
CA ARG A 93 2.57 -3.17 24.78
C ARG A 93 3.69 -4.17 25.06
N ALA A 94 3.75 -5.27 24.30
CA ALA A 94 4.48 -6.47 24.72
C ALA A 94 5.59 -6.95 23.77
N PHE A 95 5.72 -6.39 22.56
CA PHE A 95 6.58 -6.98 21.53
C PHE A 95 7.91 -6.27 21.32
N THR A 96 8.71 -6.88 20.44
CA THR A 96 10.03 -6.42 20.05
C THR A 96 9.99 -5.09 19.30
N VAL A 97 11.14 -4.43 19.30
CA VAL A 97 11.43 -3.21 18.56
C VAL A 97 10.99 -3.31 17.10
N GLU A 98 11.32 -4.41 16.43
CA GLU A 98 11.10 -4.61 15.00
C GLU A 98 9.60 -4.75 14.69
N ALA A 99 8.85 -5.45 15.54
CA ALA A 99 7.40 -5.59 15.39
C ALA A 99 6.71 -4.22 15.54
N ILE A 100 7.10 -3.45 16.56
CA ILE A 100 6.53 -2.12 16.78
C ILE A 100 6.95 -1.15 15.66
N LYS A 101 8.20 -1.20 15.21
CA LYS A 101 8.69 -0.37 14.09
C LYS A 101 7.84 -0.61 12.85
N ARG A 102 7.63 -1.88 12.45
CA ARG A 102 6.79 -2.24 11.29
C ARG A 102 5.34 -1.78 11.51
N LEU A 103 4.79 -1.98 12.70
CA LEU A 103 3.42 -1.54 13.01
C LEU A 103 3.24 -0.03 12.86
N VAL A 104 4.17 0.77 13.38
CA VAL A 104 4.15 2.23 13.25
C VAL A 104 4.35 2.67 11.80
N GLN A 105 5.16 1.92 11.04
CA GLN A 105 5.42 2.21 9.63
C GLN A 105 4.16 1.99 8.75
N PHE A 106 3.44 0.88 8.95
CA PHE A 106 2.22 0.55 8.19
C PHE A 106 0.94 1.16 8.75
N ARG A 107 0.98 1.69 9.99
CA ARG A 107 -0.15 2.34 10.67
C ARG A 107 -1.43 1.49 10.67
N LEU A 108 -1.36 0.24 11.10
CA LEU A 108 -2.54 -0.66 11.10
C LEU A 108 -3.48 -0.38 12.29
N TYR A 109 -3.93 0.87 12.43
CA TYR A 109 -4.80 1.37 13.49
C TYR A 109 -5.50 2.65 13.03
N HIS A 110 -6.70 2.92 13.54
CA HIS A 110 -7.46 4.12 13.15
C HIS A 110 -6.92 5.43 13.72
N ASP A 111 -6.51 5.44 14.99
CA ASP A 111 -6.03 6.65 15.68
C ASP A 111 -4.51 6.75 15.62
N ASP A 112 -4.01 7.77 14.92
CA ASP A 112 -2.58 8.08 14.82
C ASP A 112 -1.90 8.40 16.18
N ASN A 113 -2.70 8.70 17.22
CA ASN A 113 -2.21 8.87 18.59
C ASN A 113 -2.14 7.56 19.39
N LEU A 114 -2.68 6.45 18.89
CA LEU A 114 -2.68 5.17 19.59
C LEU A 114 -1.25 4.71 19.97
N PRO A 115 -0.26 4.69 19.06
CA PRO A 115 1.12 4.35 19.44
C PRO A 115 1.69 5.28 20.50
N ARG A 116 1.43 6.59 20.37
CA ARG A 116 1.91 7.61 21.31
C ARG A 116 1.35 7.36 22.71
N SER A 117 0.04 7.14 22.82
CA SER A 117 -0.63 6.92 24.11
C SER A 117 -0.11 5.66 24.81
N ILE A 118 0.01 4.55 24.07
CA ILE A 118 0.46 3.27 24.64
C ILE A 118 1.96 3.34 25.00
N LEU A 119 2.82 3.84 24.12
CA LEU A 119 4.26 3.90 24.40
C LEU A 119 4.61 4.85 25.55
N ARG A 120 3.83 5.92 25.76
CA ARG A 120 3.97 6.80 26.94
C ARG A 120 3.66 6.07 28.25
N SER A 121 2.76 5.10 28.23
CA SER A 121 2.45 4.28 29.42
C SER A 121 3.45 3.14 29.67
N ARG A 122 4.32 2.84 28.70
CA ARG A 122 5.30 1.75 28.79
C ARG A 122 6.47 2.17 29.69
N ASP A 123 7.14 1.17 30.27
CA ASP A 123 8.34 1.38 31.08
C ASP A 123 9.39 2.21 30.33
N ALA A 124 9.97 3.20 31.03
CA ALA A 124 10.91 4.14 30.45
C ALA A 124 12.20 3.47 29.94
N ASN A 125 12.66 2.39 30.61
CA ASN A 125 13.84 1.67 30.16
C ASN A 125 13.55 0.91 28.87
N ALA A 126 12.35 0.33 28.73
CA ALA A 126 11.92 -0.33 27.50
C ALA A 126 11.88 0.65 26.31
N VAL A 127 11.33 1.86 26.50
CA VAL A 127 11.31 2.91 25.46
C VAL A 127 12.72 3.40 25.13
N THR A 128 13.59 3.57 26.13
CA THR A 128 14.99 3.95 25.92
C THR A 128 15.77 2.87 25.17
N ALA A 129 15.60 1.59 25.52
CA ALA A 129 16.25 0.48 24.83
C ALA A 129 15.83 0.41 23.35
N PHE A 130 14.54 0.61 23.09
CA PHE A 130 14.01 0.71 21.73
C PHE A 130 14.62 1.90 20.98
N LEU A 131 14.57 3.10 21.54
CA LEU A 131 15.13 4.27 20.87
C LEU A 131 16.62 4.09 20.54
N ASN A 132 17.38 3.47 21.44
CA ASN A 132 18.80 3.16 21.22
C ASN A 132 19.03 2.13 20.11
N SER A 133 18.11 1.18 19.88
CA SER A 133 18.26 0.20 18.78
C SER A 133 17.95 0.79 17.41
N LEU A 134 17.30 1.96 17.34
CA LEU A 134 17.04 2.69 16.10
C LEU A 134 18.13 3.73 15.77
N LEU A 135 18.92 4.14 16.75
CA LEU A 135 19.94 5.18 16.61
C LEU A 135 21.33 4.56 16.41
N PRO A 136 22.26 5.26 15.72
CA PRO A 136 23.66 4.88 15.69
C PRO A 136 24.28 4.89 17.09
N SER A 137 25.27 4.03 17.33
CA SER A 137 25.89 3.79 18.64
C SER A 137 26.51 5.03 19.35
N ASN A 138 26.67 6.15 18.64
CA ASN A 138 27.27 7.39 19.16
C ASN A 138 26.24 8.39 19.75
N ASP A 139 24.93 8.15 19.59
CA ASP A 139 23.88 9.09 20.00
C ASP A 139 23.30 8.83 21.40
N GLY A 140 23.88 7.90 22.17
CA GLY A 140 23.36 7.50 23.50
C GLY A 140 23.27 8.65 24.51
N THR A 141 24.14 9.66 24.41
CA THR A 141 24.10 10.88 25.24
C THR A 141 22.89 11.77 24.94
N ILE A 142 22.39 11.77 23.70
CA ILE A 142 21.21 12.54 23.31
C ILE A 142 19.96 11.93 23.94
N VAL A 143 19.86 10.60 23.93
CA VAL A 143 18.72 9.87 24.50
C VAL A 143 18.58 10.08 26.02
N ALA A 144 19.71 10.15 26.73
CA ALA A 144 19.73 10.38 28.18
C ALA A 144 19.17 11.75 28.59
N GLN A 145 19.30 12.77 27.73
CA GLN A 145 18.84 14.14 27.99
C GLN A 145 17.36 14.34 27.71
N LEU A 146 16.74 13.47 26.91
CA LEU A 146 15.32 13.55 26.57
C LEU A 146 14.43 13.08 27.73
N THR A 147 13.28 13.75 27.92
CA THR A 147 12.23 13.24 28.80
C THR A 147 11.61 11.96 28.20
N HIS A 148 10.90 11.18 29.01
CA HIS A 148 10.19 9.99 28.52
C HIS A 148 9.26 10.31 27.33
N TYR A 149 8.54 11.43 27.41
CA TYR A 149 7.63 11.87 26.36
C TYR A 149 8.38 12.21 25.06
N ASP A 150 9.48 12.96 25.18
CA ASP A 150 10.30 13.32 24.01
C ASP A 150 10.96 12.10 23.36
N ARG A 151 11.33 11.08 24.16
CA ARG A 151 11.84 9.80 23.64
C ARG A 151 10.79 9.08 22.82
N VAL A 152 9.54 9.06 23.27
CA VAL A 152 8.43 8.44 22.51
C VAL A 152 8.21 9.19 21.19
N ASP A 153 8.15 10.53 21.22
CA ASP A 153 7.95 11.30 19.99
C ASP A 153 9.12 11.15 19.01
N LYS A 154 10.36 11.10 19.51
CA LYS A 154 11.54 10.81 18.69
C LYS A 154 11.50 9.40 18.11
N LEU A 155 11.13 8.40 18.89
CA LEU A 155 10.99 7.01 18.44
C LEU A 155 9.96 6.91 17.31
N LEU A 156 8.77 7.49 17.49
CA LEU A 156 7.73 7.47 16.47
C LEU A 156 8.20 8.17 15.18
N SER A 157 8.96 9.26 15.29
CA SER A 157 9.54 9.94 14.12
C SER A 157 10.56 9.08 13.36
N LEU A 158 11.31 8.22 14.05
CA LEU A 158 12.29 7.31 13.43
C LEU A 158 11.65 6.05 12.83
N CYS A 159 10.53 5.60 13.38
CA CYS A 159 9.78 4.47 12.83
C CYS A 159 8.96 4.85 11.59
N ARG A 160 8.55 6.12 11.48
CA ARG A 160 7.86 6.62 10.29
C ARG A 160 8.83 6.66 9.12
N SER A 161 8.39 6.14 7.97
CA SER A 161 9.09 6.33 6.70
C SER A 161 9.19 7.83 6.42
N LYS A 162 10.34 8.30 5.89
CA LYS A 162 10.48 9.70 5.45
C LYS A 162 9.38 10.01 4.44
N ASP A 163 8.85 11.22 4.53
CA ASP A 163 7.85 11.69 3.58
C ASP A 163 8.48 11.79 2.19
N SER A 164 7.76 11.28 1.18
CA SER A 164 8.14 11.52 -0.21
C SER A 164 7.80 12.98 -0.54
N GLU A 165 8.68 13.68 -1.25
CA GLU A 165 8.41 15.04 -1.70
C GLU A 165 7.32 15.01 -2.77
N ALA A 166 6.07 15.11 -2.33
CA ALA A 166 4.91 15.29 -3.19
C ALA A 166 5.08 16.58 -3.98
N ARG A 167 5.32 16.48 -5.30
CA ARG A 167 5.51 17.62 -6.19
C ARG A 167 4.18 18.03 -6.82
N PRO A 168 3.81 19.31 -6.84
CA PRO A 168 2.60 19.75 -7.52
C PRO A 168 2.58 19.31 -9.00
N TRP A 169 1.39 19.09 -9.53
CA TRP A 169 1.17 18.83 -10.96
C TRP A 169 1.81 19.94 -11.80
N SER A 170 2.72 19.54 -12.68
CA SER A 170 3.56 20.48 -13.44
C SER A 170 3.26 20.56 -14.93
N TRP A 171 2.56 19.55 -15.46
CA TRP A 171 2.18 19.51 -16.86
C TRP A 171 0.97 20.41 -17.14
N LEU A 172 1.00 21.21 -18.20
CA LEU A 172 -0.11 22.07 -18.62
C LEU A 172 -0.38 21.89 -20.12
N PRO A 173 -1.64 22.03 -20.58
CA PRO A 173 -1.95 22.01 -22.00
C PRO A 173 -1.14 23.06 -22.77
N THR A 174 -0.48 22.65 -23.84
CA THR A 174 0.34 23.55 -24.65
C THR A 174 -0.53 24.52 -25.45
N THR A 175 -0.02 25.72 -25.71
CA THR A 175 -0.71 26.73 -26.53
C THR A 175 -1.17 26.18 -27.88
N PRO A 176 -2.30 26.65 -28.44
CA PRO A 176 -2.94 26.11 -29.64
C PRO A 176 -2.08 26.15 -30.92
N PHE A 177 -1.02 26.97 -30.93
CA PHE A 177 -0.05 27.06 -32.03
C PHE A 177 1.06 26.03 -31.96
N SER A 178 1.02 25.12 -30.98
CA SER A 178 2.00 24.05 -30.85
C SER A 178 1.63 22.85 -31.72
N ASP A 179 2.52 22.50 -32.65
CA ASP A 179 2.43 21.29 -33.48
C ASP A 179 2.72 19.98 -32.72
N LEU A 180 2.63 20.00 -31.38
CA LEU A 180 2.80 18.80 -30.56
C LEU A 180 1.80 17.72 -30.98
N GLY A 181 2.33 16.54 -31.35
CA GLY A 181 1.53 15.38 -31.73
C GLY A 181 0.70 14.85 -30.55
N TYR A 182 -0.46 14.26 -30.83
CA TYR A 182 -1.33 13.69 -29.81
C TYR A 182 -0.65 12.58 -28.99
N GLU A 183 0.25 11.80 -29.60
CA GLU A 183 1.07 10.78 -28.93
C GLU A 183 1.99 11.39 -27.86
N THR A 184 2.60 12.55 -28.17
CA THR A 184 3.48 13.23 -27.23
C THR A 184 2.69 13.79 -26.05
N ILE A 185 1.54 14.40 -26.31
CA ILE A 185 0.64 14.88 -25.25
C ILE A 185 0.22 13.71 -24.34
N ALA A 186 -0.22 12.59 -24.91
CA ALA A 186 -0.62 11.41 -24.14
C ALA A 186 0.52 10.86 -23.29
N ARG A 187 1.73 10.76 -23.86
CA ARG A 187 2.92 10.33 -23.13
C ARG A 187 3.25 11.27 -21.97
N ASP A 188 3.31 12.57 -22.21
CA ASP A 188 3.71 13.54 -21.19
C ASP A 188 2.69 13.59 -20.02
N VAL A 189 1.39 13.49 -20.31
CA VAL A 189 0.32 13.37 -19.29
C VAL A 189 0.44 12.06 -18.52
N ASN A 190 0.70 10.95 -19.20
CA ASN A 190 0.89 9.64 -18.58
C ASN A 190 2.12 9.63 -17.66
N GLU A 191 3.24 10.20 -18.12
CA GLU A 191 4.47 10.33 -17.33
C GLU A 191 4.25 11.20 -16.09
N GLU A 192 3.57 12.34 -16.22
CA GLU A 192 3.23 13.19 -15.09
C GLU A 192 2.36 12.43 -14.07
N SER A 193 1.30 11.77 -14.53
CA SER A 193 0.41 10.96 -13.69
C SER A 193 1.13 9.82 -12.99
N TYR A 194 2.04 9.12 -13.68
CA TYR A 194 2.87 8.08 -13.11
C TYR A 194 3.81 8.63 -12.03
N LEU A 195 4.38 9.82 -12.22
CA LEU A 195 5.20 10.49 -11.20
C LEU A 195 4.37 10.86 -9.96
N GLN A 196 3.09 11.24 -10.14
CA GLN A 196 2.18 11.46 -9.01
C GLN A 196 1.90 10.15 -8.27
N PHE A 197 1.68 9.04 -8.98
CA PHE A 197 1.47 7.72 -8.36
C PHE A 197 2.69 7.29 -7.53
N LYS A 198 3.90 7.47 -8.08
CA LYS A 198 5.18 7.14 -7.41
C LYS A 198 5.46 7.97 -6.15
N ALA A 199 4.78 9.09 -5.97
CA ALA A 199 4.89 9.88 -4.74
C ALA A 199 4.19 9.20 -3.55
N VAL A 200 3.21 8.33 -3.81
CA VAL A 200 2.45 7.61 -2.78
C VAL A 200 3.16 6.31 -2.43
N ARG A 201 3.42 6.11 -1.14
CA ARG A 201 4.15 4.93 -0.66
C ARG A 201 3.23 3.74 -0.52
N PHE A 202 3.78 2.54 -0.60
CA PHE A 202 3.03 1.30 -0.35
C PHE A 202 2.34 1.30 1.02
N GLU A 203 2.98 1.80 2.08
CA GLU A 203 2.38 1.85 3.41
C GLU A 203 1.13 2.75 3.47
N ASP A 204 1.11 3.80 2.66
CA ASP A 204 -0.03 4.70 2.55
C ASP A 204 -1.17 4.01 1.78
N TRP A 205 -0.85 3.26 0.71
CA TRP A 205 -1.82 2.43 0.01
C TRP A 205 -2.42 1.33 0.89
N VAL A 206 -1.62 0.69 1.74
CA VAL A 206 -2.11 -0.32 2.69
C VAL A 206 -3.08 0.31 3.69
N HIS A 207 -2.69 1.42 4.32
CA HIS A 207 -3.54 2.12 5.27
C HIS A 207 -4.87 2.58 4.63
N TYR A 208 -4.79 3.16 3.43
CA TYR A 208 -5.97 3.59 2.68
C TYR A 208 -6.88 2.43 2.29
N SER A 209 -6.31 1.30 1.84
CA SER A 209 -7.07 0.10 1.46
C SER A 209 -7.88 -0.48 2.62
N LEU A 210 -7.42 -0.31 3.86
CA LEU A 210 -8.14 -0.75 5.06
C LEU A 210 -9.26 0.21 5.50
N GLY A 211 -9.50 1.27 4.72
CA GLY A 211 -10.58 2.22 4.93
C GLY A 211 -10.20 3.42 5.80
N TYR A 212 -8.90 3.72 5.96
CA TYR A 212 -8.44 4.86 6.75
C TYR A 212 -8.09 6.08 5.87
N PRO A 213 -8.47 7.31 6.28
CA PRO A 213 -8.07 8.54 5.59
C PRO A 213 -6.55 8.64 5.49
N THR A 214 -6.05 8.95 4.30
CA THR A 214 -4.61 8.93 4.02
C THR A 214 -4.23 10.13 3.15
N PRO A 215 -3.58 11.16 3.73
CA PRO A 215 -3.34 12.42 3.03
C PRO A 215 -2.55 12.30 1.71
N SER A 216 -1.59 11.38 1.61
CA SER A 216 -0.81 11.20 0.37
C SER A 216 -1.64 10.61 -0.77
N VAL A 217 -2.54 9.68 -0.47
CA VAL A 217 -3.49 9.13 -1.47
C VAL A 217 -4.50 10.20 -1.87
N GLU A 218 -5.09 10.91 -0.89
CA GLU A 218 -6.01 12.02 -1.15
C GLU A 218 -5.36 13.11 -2.00
N TRP A 219 -4.10 13.43 -1.75
CA TRP A 219 -3.35 14.39 -2.55
C TRP A 219 -3.16 13.91 -3.99
N PHE A 220 -2.76 12.65 -4.21
CA PHE A 220 -2.63 12.05 -5.55
C PHE A 220 -3.95 12.11 -6.34
N LEU A 221 -5.05 11.84 -5.64
CA LEU A 221 -6.40 11.92 -6.14
C LEU A 221 -6.78 13.35 -6.55
N VAL A 222 -6.47 14.35 -5.72
CA VAL A 222 -6.67 15.77 -6.03
C VAL A 222 -5.86 16.20 -7.26
N GLN A 223 -4.64 15.70 -7.47
CA GLN A 223 -3.84 16.06 -8.65
C GLN A 223 -4.55 15.72 -9.97
N HIS A 224 -5.29 14.62 -10.04
CA HIS A 224 -6.03 14.21 -11.25
C HIS A 224 -7.29 15.06 -11.46
N SER A 225 -7.91 15.56 -10.39
CA SER A 225 -8.97 16.57 -10.47
C SER A 225 -8.45 17.93 -10.95
N GLN A 226 -7.22 18.30 -10.56
CA GLN A 226 -6.55 19.51 -11.06
C GLN A 226 -6.26 19.41 -12.55
N LEU A 227 -5.71 18.29 -13.03
CA LEU A 227 -5.55 18.01 -14.47
C LEU A 227 -6.87 18.23 -15.22
N SER A 228 -7.95 17.63 -14.72
CA SER A 228 -9.27 17.75 -15.33
C SER A 228 -9.77 19.19 -15.40
N SER A 229 -9.51 19.98 -14.36
CA SER A 229 -9.86 21.40 -14.34
C SER A 229 -9.07 22.21 -15.37
N TYR A 230 -7.76 22.00 -15.46
CA TYR A 230 -6.90 22.65 -16.47
C TYR A 230 -7.35 22.33 -17.91
N LEU A 231 -7.75 21.09 -18.16
CA LEU A 231 -8.24 20.68 -19.48
C LEU A 231 -9.57 21.33 -19.84
N ILE A 232 -10.49 21.46 -18.88
CA ILE A 232 -11.77 22.15 -19.14
C ILE A 232 -11.54 23.63 -19.44
N ASP A 233 -10.69 24.31 -18.66
CA ASP A 233 -10.34 25.70 -18.91
C ASP A 233 -9.71 25.86 -20.30
N TYR A 234 -8.79 24.96 -20.67
CA TYR A 234 -8.18 24.94 -22.00
C TYR A 234 -9.21 24.69 -23.13
N PHE A 235 -10.15 23.77 -22.96
CA PHE A 235 -11.19 23.49 -23.95
C PHE A 235 -12.24 24.61 -24.05
N ASN A 236 -12.46 25.37 -22.97
CA ASN A 236 -13.28 26.58 -22.99
C ASN A 236 -12.62 27.69 -23.81
N GLU A 237 -11.31 27.89 -23.63
CA GLU A 237 -10.55 28.92 -24.32
C GLU A 237 -10.29 28.55 -25.79
N PHE A 238 -10.03 27.27 -26.08
CA PHE A 238 -9.70 26.77 -27.41
C PHE A 238 -10.58 25.57 -27.83
N PRO A 239 -11.86 25.78 -28.18
CA PRO A 239 -12.79 24.69 -28.51
C PRO A 239 -12.32 23.79 -29.68
N ASP A 240 -11.66 24.38 -30.68
CA ASP A 240 -11.15 23.64 -31.84
C ASP A 240 -10.09 22.60 -31.47
N GLN A 241 -9.35 22.83 -30.38
CA GLN A 241 -8.31 21.91 -29.90
C GLN A 241 -8.90 20.73 -29.11
N ALA A 242 -10.12 20.84 -28.60
CA ALA A 242 -10.71 19.79 -27.78
C ALA A 242 -10.90 18.47 -28.55
N HIS A 243 -11.17 18.53 -29.85
CA HIS A 243 -11.28 17.33 -30.71
C HIS A 243 -9.95 16.57 -30.84
N LYS A 244 -8.80 17.26 -30.74
CA LYS A 244 -7.48 16.64 -30.77
C LYS A 244 -7.27 15.68 -29.59
N TYR A 245 -7.92 15.96 -28.46
CA TYR A 245 -7.83 15.16 -27.25
C TYR A 245 -8.60 13.84 -27.33
N VAL A 246 -9.42 13.62 -28.38
CA VAL A 246 -10.02 12.30 -28.66
C VAL A 246 -8.93 11.28 -29.01
N GLU A 247 -7.93 11.66 -29.80
CA GLU A 247 -6.80 10.76 -30.09
C GLU A 247 -5.89 10.61 -28.86
N VAL A 248 -5.68 11.69 -28.09
CA VAL A 248 -4.94 11.63 -26.82
C VAL A 248 -5.57 10.61 -25.85
N GLU A 249 -6.89 10.63 -25.70
CA GLU A 249 -7.63 9.68 -24.87
C GLU A 249 -7.38 8.23 -25.29
N LYS A 250 -7.39 7.93 -26.61
CA LYS A 250 -7.14 6.57 -27.12
C LYS A 250 -5.75 6.06 -26.74
N HIS A 251 -4.74 6.92 -26.83
CA HIS A 251 -3.37 6.55 -26.43
C HIS A 251 -3.22 6.37 -24.92
N LEU A 252 -4.04 7.06 -24.11
CA LEU A 252 -4.04 6.93 -22.65
C LEU A 252 -4.72 5.64 -22.15
N ARG A 253 -5.49 4.92 -22.98
CA ARG A 253 -6.23 3.71 -22.54
C ARG A 253 -5.35 2.60 -21.99
N LEU A 254 -4.13 2.49 -22.50
CA LEU A 254 -3.13 1.52 -22.04
C LEU A 254 -2.17 2.13 -20.99
N GLY A 255 -2.34 3.42 -20.68
CA GLY A 255 -1.55 4.15 -19.71
C GLY A 255 -2.20 4.18 -18.33
N ASN A 256 -1.85 5.18 -17.55
CA ASN A 256 -2.35 5.36 -16.20
C ASN A 256 -3.88 5.58 -16.22
N PRO A 257 -4.65 4.77 -15.47
CA PRO A 257 -6.11 4.80 -15.52
C PRO A 257 -6.71 6.11 -14.99
N PHE A 258 -6.02 6.81 -14.08
CA PHE A 258 -6.47 8.09 -13.53
C PHE A 258 -6.31 9.22 -14.55
N ALA A 259 -5.19 9.26 -15.27
CA ALA A 259 -4.98 10.21 -16.36
C ALA A 259 -6.01 9.99 -17.47
N HIS A 260 -6.20 8.74 -17.88
CA HIS A 260 -7.21 8.36 -18.87
C HIS A 260 -8.60 8.85 -18.49
N GLN A 261 -9.07 8.53 -17.27
CA GLN A 261 -10.39 8.95 -16.82
C GLN A 261 -10.52 10.47 -16.68
N ALA A 262 -9.49 11.17 -16.22
CA ALA A 262 -9.52 12.63 -16.13
C ALA A 262 -9.74 13.27 -17.51
N VAL A 263 -9.04 12.80 -18.55
CA VAL A 263 -9.24 13.28 -19.94
C VAL A 263 -10.62 12.89 -20.46
N LEU A 264 -11.03 11.64 -20.29
CA LEU A 264 -12.32 11.13 -20.76
C LEU A 264 -13.50 11.92 -20.16
N CYS A 265 -13.45 12.24 -18.86
CA CYS A 265 -14.47 13.04 -18.19
C CYS A 265 -14.56 14.45 -18.78
N CYS A 266 -13.44 15.07 -19.13
CA CYS A 266 -13.44 16.39 -19.78
C CYS A 266 -14.08 16.35 -21.16
N LEU A 267 -13.77 15.32 -21.96
CA LEU A 267 -14.35 15.15 -23.30
C LEU A 267 -15.85 14.87 -23.25
N LYS A 268 -16.31 14.07 -22.28
CA LYS A 268 -17.74 13.82 -22.01
C LYS A 268 -18.46 15.10 -21.59
N ALA A 269 -17.87 15.88 -20.68
CA ALA A 269 -18.44 17.14 -20.24
C ALA A 269 -18.58 18.17 -21.37
N LYS A 270 -17.76 18.06 -22.43
CA LYS A 270 -17.85 18.87 -23.65
C LYS A 270 -18.79 18.30 -24.72
N GLY A 271 -19.37 17.11 -24.52
CA GLY A 271 -20.20 16.45 -25.53
C GLY A 271 -19.43 16.02 -26.77
N ILE A 272 -18.10 15.88 -26.69
CA ILE A 272 -17.25 15.47 -27.81
C ILE A 272 -17.26 13.93 -27.96
N VAL A 273 -17.33 13.23 -26.83
CA VAL A 273 -17.41 11.77 -26.77
C VAL A 273 -18.70 11.39 -26.07
N GLU A 274 -19.56 10.68 -26.79
CA GLU A 274 -20.67 9.92 -26.22
C GLU A 274 -20.16 8.49 -25.99
N SER A 275 -20.01 8.10 -24.73
CA SER A 275 -19.66 6.73 -24.36
C SER A 275 -20.74 6.25 -23.39
N ASP A 276 -21.33 5.09 -23.68
CA ASP A 276 -22.47 4.51 -22.96
C ASP A 276 -22.16 4.17 -21.48
N GLY A 277 -20.88 4.08 -21.11
CA GLY A 277 -20.47 3.82 -19.73
C GLY A 277 -20.40 5.11 -18.90
N ALA A 278 -20.90 5.07 -17.67
CA ALA A 278 -20.58 6.11 -16.69
C ALA A 278 -19.06 6.18 -16.47
N PRO A 279 -18.48 7.37 -16.17
CA PRO A 279 -17.09 7.44 -15.71
C PRO A 279 -16.87 6.50 -14.53
N LEU A 280 -15.69 5.87 -14.49
CA LEU A 280 -15.33 5.02 -13.36
C LEU A 280 -15.18 5.88 -12.11
N SER A 281 -15.71 5.38 -11.00
CA SER A 281 -15.45 5.96 -9.69
C SER A 281 -13.96 5.84 -9.35
N THR A 282 -13.48 6.71 -8.47
CA THR A 282 -12.10 6.65 -8.01
C THR A 282 -11.79 5.30 -7.36
N HIS A 283 -12.74 4.72 -6.65
CA HIS A 283 -12.62 3.40 -6.05
C HIS A 283 -12.38 2.31 -7.07
N GLU A 284 -13.14 2.30 -8.18
CA GLU A 284 -12.95 1.34 -9.27
C GLU A 284 -11.54 1.44 -9.88
N LEU A 285 -11.02 2.66 -10.05
CA LEU A 285 -9.66 2.87 -10.58
C LEU A 285 -8.56 2.37 -9.64
N MET A 286 -8.84 2.21 -8.35
CA MET A 286 -7.88 1.73 -7.35
C MET A 286 -8.00 0.23 -7.06
N GLN A 287 -9.01 -0.46 -7.59
CA GLN A 287 -9.30 -1.87 -7.27
C GLN A 287 -8.15 -2.82 -7.58
N PHE A 288 -7.35 -2.51 -8.61
CA PHE A 288 -6.17 -3.31 -8.96
C PHE A 288 -5.21 -3.47 -7.77
N LEU A 289 -5.13 -2.46 -6.88
CA LEU A 289 -4.26 -2.45 -5.71
C LEU A 289 -5.02 -2.69 -4.40
N THR A 290 -6.19 -2.06 -4.22
CA THR A 290 -6.89 -2.08 -2.93
C THR A 290 -7.51 -3.43 -2.61
N ILE A 291 -8.10 -4.12 -3.61
CA ILE A 291 -8.76 -5.41 -3.38
C ILE A 291 -7.75 -6.48 -2.93
N PRO A 292 -6.61 -6.70 -3.62
CA PRO A 292 -5.64 -7.69 -3.17
C PRO A 292 -5.10 -7.43 -1.76
N ILE A 293 -4.85 -6.16 -1.41
CA ILE A 293 -4.45 -5.78 -0.05
C ILE A 293 -5.56 -6.12 0.95
N GLN A 294 -6.80 -5.72 0.68
CA GLN A 294 -7.95 -6.00 1.54
C GLN A 294 -8.14 -7.51 1.75
N ASN A 295 -8.04 -8.32 0.70
CA ASN A 295 -8.19 -9.78 0.78
C ASN A 295 -7.19 -10.39 1.76
N SER A 296 -5.96 -9.86 1.80
CA SER A 296 -4.93 -10.30 2.75
C SER A 296 -5.36 -10.15 4.21
N PHE A 297 -6.29 -9.23 4.53
CA PHE A 297 -6.78 -8.98 5.89
C PHE A 297 -8.14 -9.63 6.20
N THR A 298 -8.78 -10.28 5.22
CA THR A 298 -10.11 -10.88 5.41
C THR A 298 -10.12 -12.05 6.38
N THR A 299 -9.02 -12.79 6.47
CA THR A 299 -8.88 -13.91 7.40
C THR A 299 -7.69 -13.69 8.32
N GLN A 300 -7.87 -13.97 9.62
CA GLN A 300 -6.79 -13.94 10.59
C GLN A 300 -5.93 -15.21 10.43
N GLN A 301 -5.14 -15.25 9.37
CA GLN A 301 -4.16 -16.30 9.16
C GLN A 301 -2.82 -15.80 9.70
N ASN A 302 -2.36 -16.44 10.79
CA ASN A 302 -0.99 -16.34 11.31
C ASN A 302 -0.63 -15.05 12.09
N GLY A 303 -1.62 -14.22 12.42
CA GLY A 303 -1.50 -13.07 13.30
C GLY A 303 -0.77 -11.87 12.67
N LEU A 304 -0.82 -10.73 13.37
CA LEU A 304 -0.41 -9.43 12.84
C LEU A 304 1.09 -9.33 12.63
N ILE A 305 1.89 -10.02 13.44
CA ILE A 305 3.36 -10.01 13.28
C ILE A 305 3.76 -10.63 11.95
N LEU A 306 3.13 -11.74 11.57
CA LEU A 306 3.42 -12.35 10.29
C LEU A 306 2.92 -11.47 9.15
N MET A 307 1.71 -10.91 9.27
CA MET A 307 1.19 -9.96 8.29
C MET A 307 2.13 -8.76 8.08
N LEU A 308 2.60 -8.14 9.17
CA LEU A 308 3.58 -7.06 9.11
C LEU A 308 4.87 -7.49 8.42
N LYS A 309 5.29 -8.75 8.57
CA LYS A 309 6.45 -9.25 7.85
C LYS A 309 6.20 -9.36 6.35
N LYS A 310 5.06 -9.94 5.95
CA LYS A 310 4.62 -10.05 4.56
C LYS A 310 4.53 -8.68 3.89
N LEU A 311 3.93 -7.70 4.56
CA LEU A 311 3.81 -6.33 4.03
C LEU A 311 5.17 -5.68 3.71
N VAL A 312 6.24 -5.99 4.46
CA VAL A 312 7.59 -5.50 4.13
C VAL A 312 8.11 -6.12 2.83
N VAL A 313 7.83 -7.40 2.57
CA VAL A 313 8.19 -8.06 1.30
C VAL A 313 7.34 -7.49 0.15
N LEU A 314 6.03 -7.35 0.36
CA LEU A 314 5.12 -6.73 -0.61
C LEU A 314 5.49 -5.28 -0.94
N LYS A 315 6.08 -4.53 0.00
CA LYS A 315 6.66 -3.22 -0.27
C LYS A 315 7.78 -3.28 -1.30
N ILE A 316 8.66 -4.30 -1.24
CA ILE A 316 9.73 -4.50 -2.23
C ILE A 316 9.11 -4.77 -3.60
N ARG A 317 8.15 -5.70 -3.67
CA ARG A 317 7.38 -6.01 -4.88
C ARG A 317 6.71 -4.78 -5.49
N PHE A 318 5.98 -4.02 -4.67
CA PHE A 318 5.32 -2.79 -5.08
C PHE A 318 6.31 -1.78 -5.68
N ASN A 319 7.45 -1.56 -5.03
CA ASN A 319 8.47 -0.64 -5.56
C ASN A 319 9.06 -1.14 -6.88
N ARG A 320 9.30 -2.45 -7.02
CA ARG A 320 9.80 -3.04 -8.27
C ARG A 320 8.82 -2.80 -9.42
N ILE A 321 7.54 -3.11 -9.21
CA ILE A 321 6.49 -3.00 -10.23
C ILE A 321 6.20 -1.52 -10.54
N TYR A 322 5.87 -0.72 -9.53
CA TYR A 322 5.28 0.61 -9.75
C TYR A 322 6.23 1.79 -9.57
N HIS A 323 7.42 1.60 -8.98
CA HIS A 323 8.39 2.69 -8.85
C HIS A 323 9.59 2.52 -9.78
N GLN A 324 9.98 1.28 -10.08
CA GLN A 324 11.15 0.97 -10.91
C GLN A 324 10.75 0.48 -12.31
N GLY A 325 9.53 -0.03 -12.48
CA GLY A 325 9.01 -0.48 -13.77
C GLY A 325 8.95 0.64 -14.80
N SER A 326 9.40 0.33 -16.01
CA SER A 326 9.30 1.23 -17.18
C SER A 326 7.96 1.12 -17.91
N ASP A 327 7.25 0.00 -17.73
CA ASP A 327 5.97 -0.27 -18.37
C ASP A 327 5.05 -1.00 -17.37
N VAL A 328 4.20 -0.24 -16.70
CA VAL A 328 3.29 -0.76 -15.68
C VAL A 328 2.02 -1.25 -16.36
N ASN A 329 1.71 -2.53 -16.20
CA ASN A 329 0.43 -3.08 -16.63
C ASN A 329 -0.66 -2.75 -15.59
N TRP A 330 -1.41 -1.68 -15.82
CA TRP A 330 -2.48 -1.22 -14.93
C TRP A 330 -3.73 -2.12 -14.94
N ASP A 331 -3.87 -2.99 -15.93
CA ASP A 331 -4.97 -3.97 -16.00
C ASP A 331 -4.72 -5.19 -15.10
N SER A 332 -3.48 -5.38 -14.63
CA SER A 332 -3.10 -6.46 -13.74
C SER A 332 -3.31 -6.08 -12.28
N HIS A 333 -3.94 -6.97 -11.52
CA HIS A 333 -4.04 -6.81 -10.07
C HIS A 333 -2.67 -6.96 -9.41
N PHE A 334 -2.44 -6.20 -8.33
CA PHE A 334 -1.27 -6.37 -7.49
C PHE A 334 -1.29 -7.74 -6.80
N GLU A 335 -0.23 -8.52 -6.94
CA GLU A 335 -0.11 -9.84 -6.33
C GLU A 335 0.26 -9.74 -4.85
N ALA A 336 -0.74 -9.45 -4.01
CA ALA A 336 -0.59 -9.38 -2.55
C ALA A 336 -0.64 -10.76 -1.87
N GLU A 337 -1.39 -11.71 -2.43
CA GLU A 337 -1.48 -13.08 -1.93
C GLU A 337 -0.35 -13.92 -2.53
N SER A 338 0.50 -14.51 -1.69
CA SER A 338 1.58 -15.39 -2.12
C SER A 338 1.66 -16.60 -1.19
N PRO A 339 1.19 -17.79 -1.63
CA PRO A 339 1.29 -19.01 -0.84
C PRO A 339 2.73 -19.37 -0.48
N LEU A 340 3.68 -19.08 -1.37
CA LEU A 340 5.09 -19.31 -1.14
C LEU A 340 5.64 -18.40 -0.03
N LEU A 341 5.24 -17.13 0.01
CA LEU A 341 5.62 -16.22 1.07
C LEU A 341 5.13 -16.72 2.45
N ASP A 342 3.93 -17.29 2.47
CA ASP A 342 3.32 -17.89 3.66
C ASP A 342 4.14 -19.09 4.12
N GLU A 343 4.47 -20.00 3.19
CA GLU A 343 5.31 -21.17 3.43
C GLU A 343 6.71 -20.81 3.96
N ILE A 344 7.36 -19.79 3.37
CA ILE A 344 8.68 -19.30 3.80
C ILE A 344 8.65 -18.85 5.25
N PHE A 345 7.64 -18.08 5.66
CA PHE A 345 7.59 -17.54 7.00
C PHE A 345 7.00 -18.48 8.05
N GLU A 346 6.18 -19.44 7.65
CA GLU A 346 5.67 -20.50 8.51
C GLU A 346 6.70 -21.61 8.76
N ALA A 347 7.65 -21.77 7.84
CA ALA A 347 8.71 -22.76 7.99
C ALA A 347 9.56 -22.49 9.23
N SER A 348 9.53 -23.43 10.17
CA SER A 348 10.27 -23.35 11.43
C SER A 348 11.79 -23.49 11.29
N SER A 349 12.28 -23.94 10.13
CA SER A 349 13.70 -24.15 9.86
C SER A 349 13.98 -24.27 8.35
N PRO A 350 15.23 -24.02 7.90
CA PRO A 350 15.61 -24.21 6.50
C PRO A 350 15.32 -25.63 5.99
N ARG A 351 15.43 -26.64 6.87
CA ARG A 351 15.13 -28.03 6.53
C ARG A 351 13.64 -28.29 6.34
N THR A 352 12.78 -27.61 7.10
CA THR A 352 11.33 -27.71 6.94
C THR A 352 10.92 -27.12 5.59
N LEU A 353 11.43 -25.93 5.27
CA LEU A 353 11.19 -25.28 3.98
C LEU A 353 11.70 -26.14 2.82
N ALA A 354 12.96 -26.60 2.88
CA ALA A 354 13.55 -27.45 1.85
C ALA A 354 12.71 -28.70 1.54
N ARG A 355 12.17 -29.37 2.58
CA ARG A 355 11.30 -30.54 2.40
C ARG A 355 9.96 -30.17 1.78
N SER A 356 9.37 -29.06 2.20
CA SER A 356 8.08 -28.63 1.69
C SER A 356 8.16 -28.23 0.22
N LEU A 357 9.18 -27.44 -0.15
CA LEU A 357 9.50 -27.12 -1.55
C LEU A 357 9.79 -28.38 -2.37
N THR A 358 10.65 -29.29 -1.88
CA THR A 358 10.94 -30.55 -2.59
C THR A 358 9.68 -31.40 -2.80
N HIS A 359 8.78 -31.43 -1.82
CA HIS A 359 7.53 -32.18 -1.93
C HIS A 359 6.56 -31.55 -2.94
N SER A 360 6.51 -30.21 -2.99
CA SER A 360 5.72 -29.51 -4.00
C SER A 360 6.28 -29.76 -5.40
N ASP A 361 7.59 -29.64 -5.57
CA ASP A 361 8.30 -29.95 -6.82
C ASP A 361 7.99 -31.37 -7.29
N ASP A 362 8.22 -32.39 -6.46
CA ASP A 362 8.00 -33.80 -6.82
C ASP A 362 6.58 -34.02 -7.38
N ARG A 363 5.57 -33.41 -6.76
CA ARG A 363 4.18 -33.49 -7.22
C ARG A 363 3.98 -32.83 -8.58
N GLU A 364 4.60 -31.68 -8.81
CA GLU A 364 4.47 -30.94 -10.07
C GLU A 364 5.21 -31.65 -11.22
N PHE A 365 6.40 -32.20 -10.95
CA PHE A 365 7.19 -32.96 -11.92
C PHE A 365 6.58 -34.32 -12.31
N THR A 366 5.72 -34.91 -11.47
CA THR A 366 5.13 -36.26 -11.68
C THR A 366 4.33 -36.42 -13.00
N GLY A 367 3.99 -35.33 -13.70
CA GLY A 367 3.30 -35.40 -14.99
C GLY A 367 4.05 -34.79 -16.17
N LEU A 368 5.34 -34.51 -16.04
CA LEU A 368 6.17 -34.12 -17.18
C LEU A 368 6.54 -35.35 -18.01
N CYS A 369 6.52 -35.20 -19.33
CA CYS A 369 7.06 -36.19 -20.26
C CYS A 369 8.10 -35.54 -21.17
N LEU A 370 8.89 -36.36 -21.88
CA LEU A 370 9.91 -35.84 -22.81
C LEU A 370 9.32 -34.89 -23.86
N ARG A 371 8.06 -35.12 -24.27
CA ARG A 371 7.35 -34.27 -25.22
C ARG A 371 7.07 -32.87 -24.65
N SER A 372 6.79 -32.76 -23.35
CA SER A 372 6.55 -31.48 -22.67
C SER A 372 7.72 -30.51 -22.82
N PHE A 373 8.96 -31.01 -22.84
CA PHE A 373 10.17 -30.21 -23.06
C PHE A 373 10.37 -29.78 -24.52
N VAL A 374 9.83 -30.53 -25.47
CA VAL A 374 9.96 -30.23 -26.91
C VAL A 374 8.85 -29.30 -27.38
N THR A 375 7.64 -29.48 -26.85
CA THR A 375 6.46 -28.71 -27.25
C THR A 375 6.17 -27.52 -26.34
N GLU A 376 6.94 -27.37 -25.25
CA GLU A 376 6.70 -26.37 -24.20
C GLU A 376 5.22 -26.32 -23.82
N ASP A 377 4.70 -27.47 -23.37
CA ASP A 377 3.28 -27.54 -23.05
C ASP A 377 2.93 -26.69 -21.81
N SER A 378 1.63 -26.56 -21.53
CA SER A 378 1.15 -25.76 -20.40
C SER A 378 1.76 -26.17 -19.06
N LYS A 379 2.15 -27.44 -18.91
CA LYS A 379 2.75 -27.95 -17.69
C LYS A 379 4.22 -27.55 -17.57
N PHE A 380 4.94 -27.52 -18.68
CA PHE A 380 6.28 -26.95 -18.73
C PHE A 380 6.27 -25.45 -18.39
N HIS A 381 5.39 -24.66 -19.02
CA HIS A 381 5.26 -23.23 -18.71
C HIS A 381 4.87 -22.97 -17.24
N GLN A 382 3.99 -23.80 -16.66
CA GLN A 382 3.65 -23.70 -15.25
C GLN A 382 4.85 -23.91 -14.34
N LEU A 383 5.70 -24.91 -14.61
CA LEU A 383 6.91 -25.15 -13.83
C LEU A 383 7.93 -24.01 -13.96
N THR A 384 8.09 -23.46 -15.16
CA THR A 384 8.94 -22.28 -15.36
C THR A 384 8.40 -21.09 -14.57
N ALA A 385 7.10 -20.82 -14.62
CA ALA A 385 6.48 -19.74 -13.86
C ALA A 385 6.64 -19.94 -12.33
N ASN A 386 6.46 -21.16 -11.83
CA ASN A 386 6.66 -21.48 -10.41
C ASN A 386 8.12 -21.27 -9.97
N TRP A 387 9.07 -21.63 -10.83
CA TRP A 387 10.50 -21.39 -10.58
C TRP A 387 10.82 -19.90 -10.54
N ASP A 388 10.30 -19.13 -11.50
CA ASP A 388 10.50 -17.68 -11.57
C ASP A 388 9.86 -16.97 -10.36
N ASP A 389 8.68 -17.42 -9.91
CA ASP A 389 8.04 -16.94 -8.68
C ASP A 389 8.90 -17.27 -7.45
N LEU A 390 9.43 -18.50 -7.35
CA LEU A 390 10.32 -18.89 -6.25
C LEU A 390 11.57 -18.02 -6.18
N CYS A 391 12.24 -17.79 -7.31
CA CYS A 391 13.39 -16.89 -7.40
C CYS A 391 13.01 -15.47 -6.99
N THR A 392 11.90 -14.94 -7.51
CA THR A 392 11.42 -13.58 -7.24
C THR A 392 11.10 -13.39 -5.76
N VAL A 393 10.28 -14.26 -5.16
CA VAL A 393 9.90 -14.17 -3.74
C VAL A 393 11.13 -14.31 -2.83
N THR A 394 12.06 -15.20 -3.16
CA THR A 394 13.29 -15.39 -2.37
C THR A 394 14.17 -14.13 -2.40
N GLU A 395 14.30 -13.48 -3.56
CA GLU A 395 15.01 -12.22 -3.71
C GLU A 395 14.32 -11.10 -2.94
N GLU A 396 12.99 -10.95 -3.09
CA GLU A 396 12.19 -9.96 -2.36
C GLU A 396 12.31 -10.14 -0.84
N CYS A 397 12.27 -11.38 -0.35
CA CYS A 397 12.49 -11.72 1.05
C CYS A 397 13.90 -11.35 1.52
N SER A 398 14.92 -11.59 0.70
CA SER A 398 16.32 -11.29 1.02
C SER A 398 16.58 -9.77 1.07
N LEU A 399 15.93 -9.01 0.19
CA LEU A 399 15.97 -7.54 0.21
C LEU A 399 15.22 -6.97 1.43
N ALA A 400 14.11 -7.58 1.81
CA ALA A 400 13.34 -7.18 2.99
C ALA A 400 14.03 -7.56 4.31
N TYR A 401 14.70 -8.72 4.33
CA TYR A 401 15.31 -9.35 5.49
C TYR A 401 16.68 -9.94 5.12
N PRO A 402 17.77 -9.16 5.21
CA PRO A 402 19.11 -9.64 4.87
C PRO A 402 19.55 -10.85 5.69
N ASP A 403 19.00 -11.04 6.88
CA ASP A 403 19.20 -12.21 7.74
C ASP A 403 18.63 -13.51 7.15
N LEU A 404 17.68 -13.43 6.21
CA LEU A 404 17.16 -14.60 5.52
C LEU A 404 18.10 -15.14 4.44
N VAL A 405 19.13 -14.39 4.02
CA VAL A 405 20.09 -14.86 3.01
C VAL A 405 20.77 -16.15 3.47
N ASP A 406 21.25 -16.18 4.72
CA ASP A 406 21.87 -17.39 5.27
C ASP A 406 20.85 -18.50 5.51
N TYR A 407 19.60 -18.15 5.84
CA TYR A 407 18.51 -19.11 5.95
C TYR A 407 18.25 -19.83 4.61
N PHE A 408 18.17 -19.08 3.51
CA PHE A 408 17.98 -19.64 2.17
C PHE A 408 19.18 -20.45 1.68
N LYS A 409 20.42 -19.99 1.94
CA LYS A 409 21.63 -20.77 1.64
C LYS A 409 21.61 -22.14 2.32
N ASN A 410 21.23 -22.18 3.60
CA ASN A 410 21.09 -23.43 4.33
C ASN A 410 19.95 -24.31 3.77
N CYS A 411 18.85 -23.69 3.32
CA CYS A 411 17.74 -24.39 2.68
C CYS A 411 18.21 -25.10 1.39
N VAL A 412 18.95 -24.42 0.53
CA VAL A 412 19.52 -24.98 -0.70
C VAL A 412 20.48 -26.14 -0.40
N GLN A 413 21.38 -25.98 0.58
CA GLN A 413 22.29 -27.05 1.01
C GLN A 413 21.52 -28.29 1.50
N VAL A 414 20.44 -28.10 2.26
CA VAL A 414 19.60 -29.21 2.71
C VAL A 414 18.90 -29.88 1.51
N SER A 415 18.33 -29.11 0.57
CA SER A 415 17.70 -29.68 -0.63
C SER A 415 18.68 -30.53 -1.45
N LEU A 416 19.92 -30.08 -1.63
CA LEU A 416 20.98 -30.84 -2.28
C LEU A 416 21.29 -32.14 -1.52
N SER A 417 21.36 -32.08 -0.18
CA SER A 417 21.60 -33.27 0.63
C SER A 417 20.44 -34.29 0.59
N LEU A 418 19.19 -33.83 0.48
CA LEU A 418 18.04 -34.70 0.33
C LEU A 418 18.07 -35.43 -1.03
N ARG A 419 18.46 -34.71 -2.09
CA ARG A 419 18.63 -35.29 -3.43
C ARG A 419 19.80 -36.28 -3.48
N SER A 420 20.95 -35.98 -2.87
CA SER A 420 22.08 -36.91 -2.83
C SER A 420 21.76 -38.20 -2.08
N THR A 421 20.99 -38.13 -0.99
CA THR A 421 20.52 -39.34 -0.30
C THR A 421 19.49 -40.15 -1.10
N ASN A 422 18.68 -39.51 -1.94
CA ASN A 422 17.67 -40.18 -2.76
C ASN A 422 18.25 -40.81 -4.04
N PHE A 423 19.33 -40.24 -4.58
CA PHE A 423 19.94 -40.69 -5.85
C PHE A 423 21.34 -41.32 -5.71
N GLY A 424 21.92 -41.37 -4.50
CA GLY A 424 23.22 -42.00 -4.24
C GLY A 424 24.41 -41.28 -4.86
N LEU A 425 24.32 -39.97 -5.12
CA LEU A 425 25.37 -39.16 -5.74
C LEU A 425 26.17 -38.38 -4.69
N ASP A 426 27.49 -38.27 -4.88
CA ASP A 426 28.42 -37.60 -3.95
C ASP A 426 28.26 -36.06 -4.00
N PRO A 427 27.89 -35.38 -2.89
CA PRO A 427 27.46 -33.98 -2.87
C PRO A 427 28.59 -32.93 -3.03
N SER A 428 29.83 -33.35 -3.30
CA SER A 428 31.00 -32.47 -3.23
C SER A 428 31.26 -31.60 -4.47
N LEU A 429 30.57 -31.83 -5.60
CA LEU A 429 30.86 -31.13 -6.88
C LEU A 429 29.87 -30.02 -7.27
N ASP A 430 28.64 -30.03 -6.74
CA ASP A 430 27.59 -29.05 -7.09
C ASP A 430 27.46 -27.87 -6.10
N MET A 431 28.19 -27.91 -4.98
CA MET A 431 28.03 -26.97 -3.87
C MET A 431 28.47 -25.52 -4.19
N MET A 432 29.32 -25.34 -5.21
CA MET A 432 29.96 -24.06 -5.51
C MET A 432 29.19 -23.27 -6.58
N THR A 433 28.57 -23.95 -7.54
CA THR A 433 27.86 -23.31 -8.68
C THR A 433 26.47 -22.79 -8.32
N ALA A 434 25.76 -23.45 -7.39
CA ALA A 434 24.40 -23.04 -6.98
C ALA A 434 24.40 -21.87 -5.98
N VAL A 435 25.47 -21.71 -5.20
CA VAL A 435 25.62 -20.61 -4.23
C VAL A 435 26.05 -19.32 -4.93
N ASP A 436 26.87 -19.42 -5.98
CA ASP A 436 27.30 -18.27 -6.79
C ASP A 436 26.21 -17.71 -7.71
N ALA A 437 25.12 -18.45 -7.95
CA ALA A 437 23.96 -17.97 -8.74
C ALA A 437 22.92 -17.19 -7.90
N LEU A 438 23.06 -17.21 -6.57
CA LEU A 438 22.18 -16.51 -5.60
C LEU A 438 22.87 -15.31 -4.92
N ALA A 439 24.12 -15.02 -5.29
CA ALA A 439 24.91 -13.87 -4.83
C ALA A 439 25.09 -12.88 -5.99
#